data_AF-A0A2L2ZBF7-F1
#
_entry.id   AF-A0A2L2ZBF7-F1
#
_cell.length_a   1.000
_cell.length_b   1.000
_cell.length_c   1.000
_cell.angle_alpha   90.00
_cell.angle_beta   90.00
_cell.angle_gamma   90.00
#
_symmetry.space_group_name_H-M   'P 1'
#
loop_
_entity.id
_entity.type
_entity.pdbx_description
1 polymer ?
#
loop_
_entity_poly.entity_id
_entity_poly.type
_entity_poly.pdbx_seq_one_letter_code
_entity_poly.pdbx_strand_id
1 'polypeptide(L)' 'KILSIIIIRDLEVYINKEVIVRGGTINSPQLLMLSGIGPRKHLEAKGIPVIEDLPVGDNYQDHVGTFFLNF' A
#
# COMPACT_ATOMS: atom_id res chain seq x y z
N LYS A 1 -14.54 -0.57 -13.43
CA LYS A 1 -15.05 -1.78 -12.74
C LYS A 1 -13.82 -2.54 -12.29
N ILE A 2 -13.39 -2.33 -11.05
CA ILE A 2 -12.19 -2.98 -10.51
C ILE A 2 -12.56 -4.45 -10.38
N LEU A 3 -12.04 -5.27 -11.30
CA LEU A 3 -12.10 -6.73 -11.18
C LEU A 3 -11.25 -7.06 -9.97
N SER A 4 -11.93 -7.50 -8.93
CA SER A 4 -11.45 -7.74 -7.58
C SER A 4 -10.50 -8.95 -7.51
N ILE A 5 -9.37 -8.88 -8.20
CA ILE A 5 -8.31 -9.89 -8.17
C ILE A 5 -7.27 -9.46 -7.14
N ILE A 6 -6.98 -10.35 -6.20
CA ILE A 6 -5.80 -10.27 -5.32
C ILE A 6 -4.90 -11.43 -5.71
N ILE A 7 -3.63 -11.15 -6.02
CA ILE A 7 -2.63 -12.16 -6.31
C ILE A 7 -1.90 -12.49 -5.02
N ILE A 8 -2.08 -13.72 -4.51
CA ILE A 8 -1.31 -14.24 -3.37
C ILE A 8 -0.54 -15.46 -3.87
N ARG A 9 0.78 -15.31 -4.08
CA ARG A 9 1.71 -16.41 -4.41
C ARG A 9 1.18 -17.32 -5.52
N ASP A 10 1.09 -16.76 -6.74
CA ASP A 10 0.62 -17.42 -7.98
C ASP A 10 -0.84 -17.90 -7.98
N LEU A 11 -1.62 -17.52 -6.97
CA LEU A 11 -3.04 -17.83 -6.88
C LEU A 11 -3.88 -16.58 -7.17
N GLU A 12 -4.76 -16.69 -8.17
CA GLU A 12 -5.76 -15.67 -8.50
C GLU A 12 -7.06 -15.95 -7.75
N VAL A 13 -7.52 -14.97 -6.98
CA VAL A 13 -8.81 -15.04 -6.28
C VAL A 13 -9.73 -13.95 -6.80
N TYR A 14 -10.95 -14.33 -7.20
CA TYR A 14 -11.99 -13.41 -7.69
C TYR A 14 -12.99 -13.09 -6.58
N ILE A 15 -13.34 -11.82 -6.42
CA ILE A 15 -14.17 -11.35 -5.30
C ILE A 15 -15.43 -10.65 -5.82
N ASN A 16 -16.61 -11.13 -5.43
CA ASN A 16 -17.92 -10.66 -5.92
C ASN A 16 -18.44 -9.41 -5.21
N LYS A 17 -17.77 -8.96 -4.16
CA LYS A 17 -18.16 -7.79 -3.36
C LYS A 17 -16.98 -6.83 -3.24
N GLU A 18 -16.26 -6.90 -2.12
CA GLU A 18 -15.27 -5.91 -1.74
C GLU A 18 -13.97 -6.58 -1.29
N VAL A 19 -12.86 -5.85 -1.48
CA VAL A 19 -11.54 -6.20 -0.97
C VAL A 19 -11.23 -5.33 0.23
N ILE A 20 -10.97 -5.95 1.37
CA ILE A 20 -10.50 -5.25 2.57
C ILE A 20 -9.00 -5.49 2.73
N VAL A 21 -8.21 -4.42 2.65
CA VAL A 21 -6.76 -4.49 2.86
C VAL A 21 -6.43 -4.43 4.35
N ARG A 22 -5.66 -5.40 4.85
CA ARG A 22 -5.20 -5.47 6.25
C ARG A 22 -3.71 -5.83 6.35
N GLY A 23 -2.85 -4.98 5.79
CA GLY A 23 -1.39 -5.12 5.85
C GLY A 23 -0.71 -4.33 6.98
N GLY A 24 -1.47 -3.65 7.84
CA GLY A 24 -0.92 -2.69 8.81
C GLY A 24 -0.45 -1.39 8.15
N THR A 25 0.18 -0.52 8.93
CA THR A 25 0.58 0.84 8.52
C THR A 25 1.67 0.86 7.44
N ILE A 26 2.46 -0.22 7.31
CA ILE A 26 3.54 -0.32 6.33
C ILE A 26 3.09 -1.06 5.05
N ASN A 27 2.52 -2.27 5.18
CA ASN A 27 2.24 -3.08 3.99
C ASN A 27 0.95 -2.67 3.26
N SER A 28 -0.03 -2.07 3.94
CA SER A 28 -1.26 -1.60 3.27
C SER A 28 -0.99 -0.50 2.24
N PRO A 29 -0.28 0.59 2.56
CA PRO A 29 0.06 1.59 1.54
C PRO A 29 0.98 1.04 0.46
N GLN A 30 1.91 0.13 0.80
CA GLN A 30 2.75 -0.54 -0.20
C GLN A 30 1.91 -1.35 -1.20
N LEU A 31 0.95 -2.15 -0.73
CA LEU A 31 0.08 -2.95 -1.59
C LEU A 31 -0.76 -2.07 -2.52
N LEU A 32 -1.31 -0.97 -1.99
CA LEU A 32 -2.08 0.00 -2.78
C LEU A 32 -1.21 0.63 -3.88
N MET A 33 0.00 1.08 -3.55
CA MET A 33 0.93 1.66 -4.53
C MET A 33 1.35 0.64 -5.61
N LEU A 34 1.66 -0.60 -5.23
CA LEU A 34 1.95 -1.68 -6.19
C LEU A 34 0.74 -1.99 -7.09
N SER A 35 -0.47 -1.73 -6.61
CA SER A 35 -1.72 -1.87 -7.36
C SER A 35 -2.05 -0.62 -8.20
N GLY A 36 -1.16 0.38 -8.27
CA GLY A 36 -1.36 1.61 -9.05
C GLY A 36 -2.19 2.69 -8.35
N ILE A 37 -2.41 2.60 -7.04
CA ILE A 37 -3.14 3.58 -6.22
C ILE A 37 -2.15 4.28 -5.28
N GLY A 38 -1.82 5.53 -5.56
CA GLY A 38 -0.83 6.30 -4.80
C GLY A 38 -0.28 7.52 -5.56
N PRO A 39 0.75 8.22 -5.04
CA PRO A 39 1.20 9.48 -5.62
C PRO A 39 1.72 9.28 -7.06
N ARG A 40 1.09 9.94 -8.03
CA ARG A 40 1.36 9.77 -9.47
C ARG A 40 2.85 9.81 -9.81
N LYS A 41 3.56 10.85 -9.36
CA LYS A 41 5.00 11.01 -9.65
C LYS A 41 5.84 9.84 -9.13
N HIS A 42 5.48 9.30 -7.96
CA HIS A 42 6.17 8.15 -7.38
C HIS A 42 5.91 6.88 -8.19
N LEU A 43 4.66 6.64 -8.56
CA LEU A 43 4.26 5.49 -9.38
C LEU A 43 4.89 5.52 -10.77
N GLU A 44 4.82 6.67 -11.45
CA GLU A 44 5.43 6.89 -12.77
C GLU A 44 6.94 6.67 -12.74
N ALA A 45 7.63 7.19 -11.72
CA ALA A 45 9.07 6.97 -11.53
C ALA A 45 9.45 5.49 -11.29
N LYS A 46 8.49 4.66 -10.87
CA LYS A 46 8.66 3.21 -10.67
C LYS A 46 8.12 2.38 -11.83
N GLY A 47 7.61 3.00 -12.89
CA GLY A 47 7.01 2.32 -14.04
C GLY A 47 5.69 1.61 -13.71
N ILE A 48 5.00 2.02 -12.65
CA ILE A 48 3.70 1.45 -12.24
C ILE A 48 2.59 2.26 -12.92
N PRO A 49 1.64 1.61 -13.64
CA PRO A 49 0.47 2.29 -14.19
C PRO A 49 -0.36 2.97 -13.09
N VAL A 50 -0.68 4.25 -13.28
CA VAL A 50 -1.49 5.01 -12.33
C VAL A 50 -2.97 4.73 -12.56
N ILE A 51 -3.61 4.05 -11.62
CA ILE A 51 -5.06 3.86 -11.57
C ILE A 51 -5.70 5.07 -10.88
N GLU A 52 -5.16 5.50 -9.75
CA GLU A 52 -5.68 6.62 -8.96
C GLU A 52 -4.54 7.36 -8.25
N ASP A 53 -4.57 8.70 -8.30
CA ASP A 53 -3.55 9.58 -7.70
C ASP A 53 -4.00 10.04 -6.31
N LEU A 54 -3.52 9.34 -5.26
CA LEU A 54 -3.87 9.59 -3.86
C LEU A 54 -2.62 9.72 -2.99
N PRO A 55 -2.67 10.44 -1.86
CA PRO A 55 -1.55 10.58 -0.91
C PRO A 55 -1.35 9.30 -0.07
N VAL A 56 -1.20 8.14 -0.73
CA VAL A 56 -0.97 6.84 -0.07
C VAL A 56 0.45 6.78 0.47
N GLY A 57 0.59 6.38 1.73
CA GLY A 57 1.88 6.32 2.42
C GLY A 57 2.27 7.63 3.13
N ASP A 58 1.52 8.71 2.92
CA ASP A 58 1.68 9.95 3.66
C ASP A 58 1.10 9.85 5.07
N ASN A 59 1.42 10.83 5.92
CA ASN A 59 0.93 10.94 7.29
C ASN A 59 1.25 9.72 8.18
N TYR A 60 2.37 9.05 7.91
CA TYR A 60 2.90 8.05 8.83
C TYR A 60 3.40 8.74 10.10
N GLN A 61 2.93 8.26 11.24
CA GLN A 61 3.30 8.75 12.56
C GLN A 61 3.66 7.56 13.43
N ASP A 62 4.73 7.71 14.20
CA ASP A 62 5.14 6.75 15.21
C ASP A 62 5.59 7.50 16.45
N HIS A 63 5.62 6.81 17.58
CA HIS A 63 6.12 7.37 18.82
C HIS A 63 7.64 7.23 18.88
N VAL A 64 8.33 8.35 19.10
CA VAL A 64 9.80 8.34 19.26
C VAL A 64 10.16 7.68 20.59
N GLY A 65 10.78 6.50 20.53
CA GLY A 65 11.39 5.85 21.69
C GLY A 65 12.75 6.47 22.01
N THR A 66 12.92 6.97 23.23
CA THR A 66 14.24 7.38 23.73
C THR A 66 14.81 6.30 24.63
N PHE A 67 16.02 5.82 24.33
CA PHE A 67 16.76 4.91 25.19
C PHE A 67 17.90 5.68 25.85
N PHE A 68 17.82 5.90 27.18
CA PHE A 68 18.96 6.38 27.97
C PHE A 68 19.75 5.17 28.48
N LEU A 69 21.05 5.11 28.15
CA LEU A 69 21.99 4.18 28.75
C LEU A 69 22.83 4.96 29.76
N ASN A 70 22.72 4.61 31.04
CA ASN A 70 23.70 5.00 32.05
C ASN A 70 24.83 3.97 32.02
N PHE A 71 26.02 4.43 31.67
CA PHE A 71 27.26 3.69 31.88
C PHE A 71 27.82 4.05 33.26
#